data_AF-A0A3Q3WXZ6-F1
#
_entry.id   AF-A0A3Q3WXZ6-F1
#
_cell.length_a   1.000
_cell.length_b   1.000
_cell.length_c   1.000
_cell.angle_alpha   90.00
_cell.angle_beta   90.00
_cell.angle_gamma   90.00
#
_symmetry.space_group_name_H-M   'P 1'
#
loop_
_entity.id
_entity.type
_entity.pdbx_description
1 polymer ?
#
loop_
_entity_poly.entity_id
_entity_poly.type
_entity_poly.pdbx_seq_one_letter_code
_entity_poly.pdbx_strand_id
1 'polypeptide(L)'
;PWDRNEVVTILSTDPDGDRVLARDIHIGVKNLNECHTCSSVRLPDVWLQDFQRDSDELLLWMDEKFKVAEDESYRDPTNILRKLKKHEAAEREMKANEVRLDRLEGEEMLSAHGSADGKVRPRLGELTDSWDALIHGCQEKKSRLLEAYQVQSLLRVTASGFTCGLIAFSCSS
;
A
#
# COMPACT_ATOMS: atom_id res chain seq x y z
N PRO A 1 -2.64 -8.91 -12.78
CA PRO A 1 -1.43 -8.40 -12.10
C PRO A 1 -1.33 -6.89 -12.34
N TRP A 2 -1.38 -6.05 -11.31
CA TRP A 2 -1.38 -4.59 -11.47
C TRP A 2 -0.40 -4.17 -12.55
N ASP A 3 -0.92 -3.56 -13.62
CA ASP A 3 -0.03 -3.09 -14.67
C ASP A 3 0.85 -2.01 -14.05
N ARG A 4 2.18 -2.15 -14.20
CA ARG A 4 3.21 -1.39 -13.46
C ARG A 4 3.07 0.15 -13.62
N ASN A 5 2.21 0.57 -14.56
CA ASN A 5 1.93 1.93 -14.99
C ASN A 5 0.46 2.40 -14.92
N GLU A 6 -0.51 1.64 -14.41
CA GLU A 6 -1.90 2.14 -14.30
C GLU A 6 -2.27 2.61 -12.90
N VAL A 7 -1.95 3.87 -12.60
CA VAL A 7 -2.67 4.63 -11.58
C VAL A 7 -3.82 5.35 -12.28
N VAL A 8 -5.01 4.74 -12.29
CA VAL A 8 -6.22 5.48 -12.65
C VAL A 8 -6.48 6.46 -11.52
N THR A 9 -6.18 7.74 -11.75
CA THR A 9 -6.58 8.83 -10.88
C THR A 9 -8.09 9.02 -11.06
N ILE A 10 -8.90 8.35 -10.23
CA ILE A 10 -10.33 8.60 -10.18
C ILE A 10 -10.50 9.72 -9.14
N LEU A 11 -11.04 10.87 -9.57
CA LEU A 11 -11.36 12.08 -8.79
C LEU A 11 -10.27 13.17 -8.74
N SER A 12 -9.91 13.69 -9.92
CA SER A 12 -9.65 15.14 -10.04
C SER A 12 -10.98 15.87 -10.08
N THR A 13 -11.33 16.51 -8.96
CA THR A 13 -12.03 17.81 -8.80
C THR A 13 -12.88 17.79 -7.52
N ASP A 14 -12.30 18.29 -6.43
CA ASP A 14 -13.07 19.11 -5.50
C ASP A 14 -12.12 20.16 -4.88
N PRO A 15 -12.52 21.44 -4.77
CA PRO A 15 -11.64 22.55 -4.42
C PRO A 15 -11.65 22.89 -2.92
N ASP A 16 -12.23 22.05 -2.05
CA ASP A 16 -12.41 22.43 -0.65
C ASP A 16 -12.16 21.27 0.32
N GLY A 17 -11.38 21.53 1.37
CA GLY A 17 -11.38 20.72 2.57
C GLY A 17 -10.25 19.71 2.77
N ASP A 18 -9.03 20.24 2.89
CA ASP A 18 -8.05 19.89 3.91
C ASP A 18 -7.44 18.47 4.02
N ARG A 19 -6.12 18.48 3.81
CA ARG A 19 -5.08 17.83 4.62
C ARG A 19 -5.31 16.34 4.89
N VAL A 20 -5.09 15.55 3.84
CA VAL A 20 -4.40 14.27 4.06
C VAL A 20 -3.01 14.65 4.51
N LEU A 21 -2.84 14.81 5.83
CA LEU A 21 -1.52 14.75 6.44
C LEU A 21 -0.97 13.41 5.99
N ALA A 22 -0.08 13.44 4.99
CA ALA A 22 1.01 12.51 4.92
C ALA A 22 1.64 12.62 6.31
N ARG A 23 1.19 11.75 7.21
CA ARG A 23 1.70 11.71 8.56
C ARG A 23 3.12 11.28 8.33
N ASP A 24 4.04 12.24 8.48
CA ASP A 24 5.46 12.08 8.29
C ASP A 24 5.86 10.71 8.83
N ILE A 25 6.06 9.76 7.93
CA ILE A 25 6.69 8.52 8.29
C ILE A 25 8.13 8.96 8.46
N HIS A 26 8.51 9.11 9.71
CA HIS A 26 9.89 9.26 10.14
C HIS A 26 10.62 7.95 9.80
N ILE A 27 10.73 7.64 8.49
CA ILE A 27 11.67 6.66 7.98
C ILE A 27 13.00 7.33 8.25
N GLY A 28 13.71 6.81 9.25
CA GLY A 28 14.97 7.35 9.71
C GLY A 28 15.93 7.52 8.53
N VAL A 29 15.99 8.74 8.01
CA VAL A 29 17.14 9.21 7.24
C VAL A 29 18.26 9.28 8.26
N LYS A 30 18.94 8.16 8.49
CA LYS A 30 20.26 8.19 9.12
C LYS A 30 21.14 9.00 8.18
N ASN A 31 21.46 10.21 8.66
CA ASN A 31 22.41 11.17 8.12
C ASN A 31 23.50 10.45 7.30
N LEU A 32 23.46 10.62 5.99
CA LEU A 32 24.44 10.07 5.06
C LEU A 32 25.55 11.10 4.88
N ASN A 33 26.13 11.54 5.99
CA ASN A 33 27.21 12.51 6.00
C ASN A 33 28.39 11.92 6.77
N GLU A 34 29.47 11.69 6.02
CA GLU A 34 30.88 11.54 6.43
C GLU A 34 31.47 10.12 6.59
N CYS A 35 32.06 9.57 5.51
CA CYS A 35 33.51 9.66 5.27
C CYS A 35 33.90 9.00 3.94
N HIS A 36 34.48 9.80 3.06
CA HIS A 36 35.08 9.41 1.78
C HIS A 36 36.39 8.62 2.02
N THR A 37 36.67 7.62 1.18
CA THR A 37 37.97 6.91 1.00
C THR A 37 38.34 5.67 1.83
N CYS A 38 37.41 4.73 2.09
CA CYS A 38 37.83 3.32 2.28
C CYS A 38 36.97 2.38 1.42
N SER A 39 37.63 1.68 0.49
CA SER A 39 37.00 0.86 -0.53
C SER A 39 36.45 -0.46 0.05
N SER A 40 35.13 -0.56 0.11
CA SER A 40 34.30 -1.74 -0.20
C SER A 40 34.78 -3.14 0.24
N VAL A 41 34.89 -3.39 1.55
CA VAL A 41 34.68 -4.74 2.10
C VAL A 41 33.83 -4.61 3.36
N ARG A 42 32.51 -4.81 3.25
CA ARG A 42 31.66 -4.97 4.42
C ARG A 42 31.99 -6.32 5.04
N LEU A 43 32.28 -6.38 6.34
CA LEU A 43 32.54 -7.66 7.01
C LEU A 43 31.28 -8.56 6.92
N PRO A 44 31.43 -9.86 6.65
CA PRO A 44 30.29 -10.77 6.46
C PRO A 44 29.26 -10.73 7.60
N ASP A 45 29.73 -10.65 8.85
CA ASP A 45 28.87 -10.61 10.03
C ASP A 45 28.06 -9.31 10.16
N VAL A 46 28.69 -8.18 9.83
CA VAL A 46 28.04 -6.85 9.89
C VAL A 46 26.99 -6.73 8.79
N TRP A 47 27.31 -7.22 7.59
CA TRP A 47 26.35 -7.27 6.49
C TRP A 47 25.11 -8.09 6.86
N LEU A 48 25.31 -9.29 7.42
CA LEU A 48 24.22 -10.18 7.77
C LEU A 48 23.30 -9.57 8.85
N GLN A 49 23.86 -8.87 9.83
CA GLN A 49 23.07 -8.18 10.87
C GLN A 49 22.23 -7.05 10.28
N ASP A 50 22.79 -6.25 9.37
CA ASP A 50 22.03 -5.20 8.69
C ASP A 50 20.92 -5.77 7.82
N PHE A 51 21.20 -6.84 7.07
CA PHE A 51 20.19 -7.55 6.26
C PHE A 51 19.04 -8.06 7.13
N GLN A 52 19.35 -8.71 8.26
CA GLN A 52 18.34 -9.22 9.18
C GLN A 52 17.47 -8.10 9.75
N ARG A 53 18.08 -7.03 10.24
CA ARG A 53 17.34 -5.87 10.76
C ARG A 53 16.42 -5.26 9.69
N ASP A 54 16.96 -5.01 8.50
CA ASP A 54 16.21 -4.37 7.42
C ASP A 54 15.06 -5.28 6.94
N SER A 55 15.25 -6.60 6.94
CA SER A 55 14.21 -7.59 6.66
C SER A 55 13.11 -7.63 7.74
N ASP A 56 13.51 -7.63 9.01
CA ASP A 56 12.57 -7.63 10.16
C ASP A 56 11.70 -6.37 10.17
N GLU A 57 12.31 -5.21 9.91
CA GLU A 57 11.61 -3.94 9.83
C GLU A 57 10.58 -3.94 8.69
N LEU A 58 10.97 -4.47 7.52
CA LEU A 58 10.07 -4.54 6.37
C LEU A 58 8.90 -5.51 6.62
N LEU A 59 9.15 -6.68 7.21
CA LEU A 59 8.09 -7.63 7.58
C LEU A 59 7.12 -7.05 8.61
N LEU A 60 7.63 -6.36 9.64
CA LEU A 60 6.78 -5.69 10.62
C LEU A 60 5.88 -4.65 9.96
N TRP A 61 6.43 -3.85 9.06
CA TRP A 61 5.65 -2.88 8.28
C TRP A 61 4.58 -3.57 7.42
N MET A 62 4.91 -4.71 6.77
CA MET A 62 3.93 -5.47 5.99
C MET A 62 2.78 -5.99 6.86
N ASP A 63 3.05 -6.54 8.05
CA ASP A 63 2.02 -7.01 9.00
C ASP A 63 1.08 -5.87 9.44
N GLU A 64 1.63 -4.68 9.69
CA GLU A 64 0.82 -3.49 9.98
C GLU A 64 -0.10 -3.12 8.82
N LYS A 65 0.40 -3.17 7.57
CA LYS A 65 -0.43 -2.90 6.38
C LYS A 65 -1.44 -4.00 6.11
N PHE A 66 -1.11 -5.25 6.42
CA PHE A 66 -2.01 -6.39 6.23
C PHE A 66 -3.29 -6.23 7.05
N LYS A 67 -3.17 -5.79 8.31
CA LYS A 67 -4.32 -5.46 9.17
C LYS A 67 -5.22 -4.38 8.57
N VAL A 68 -4.62 -3.41 7.87
CA VAL A 68 -5.38 -2.37 7.16
C VAL A 68 -6.03 -2.94 5.89
N ALA A 69 -5.39 -3.89 5.20
CA ALA A 69 -5.95 -4.56 4.03
C ALA A 69 -7.12 -5.50 4.38
N GLU A 70 -7.06 -6.20 5.52
CA GLU A 70 -8.11 -7.13 5.97
C GLU A 70 -9.33 -6.44 6.59
N ASP A 71 -9.20 -5.18 7.03
CA ASP A 71 -10.32 -4.44 7.62
C ASP A 71 -11.53 -4.38 6.65
N GLU A 72 -12.66 -4.92 7.09
CA GLU A 72 -13.90 -5.00 6.32
C GLU A 72 -14.74 -3.71 6.34
N SER A 73 -14.14 -2.55 6.60
CA SER A 73 -14.82 -1.27 6.67
C SER A 73 -15.61 -0.88 5.41
N TYR A 74 -15.38 -1.52 4.26
CA TYR A 74 -16.20 -1.34 3.05
C TYR A 74 -17.66 -1.79 3.22
N ARG A 75 -17.99 -2.64 4.21
CA ARG A 75 -19.37 -3.08 4.48
C ARG A 75 -20.28 -1.96 4.97
N ASP A 76 -19.71 -0.92 5.57
CA ASP A 76 -20.42 0.32 5.88
C ASP A 76 -20.26 1.31 4.71
N PRO A 77 -21.32 1.62 3.95
CA PRO A 77 -21.24 2.51 2.79
C PRO A 77 -20.99 3.97 3.17
N THR A 78 -21.02 4.32 4.46
CA THR A 78 -20.78 5.68 4.91
C THR A 78 -19.35 6.12 4.57
N ASN A 79 -19.20 7.32 4.01
CA ASN A 79 -17.91 7.93 3.66
C ASN A 79 -17.05 7.08 2.69
N ILE A 80 -17.64 6.32 1.76
CA ILE A 80 -16.90 5.41 0.87
C ILE A 80 -15.80 6.10 0.06
N LEU A 81 -16.04 7.34 -0.40
CA LEU A 81 -15.04 8.15 -1.12
C LEU A 81 -13.80 8.43 -0.27
N ARG A 82 -14.00 8.72 1.02
CA ARG A 82 -12.88 8.92 1.96
C ARG A 82 -12.10 7.62 2.18
N LYS A 83 -12.79 6.47 2.21
CA LYS A 83 -12.17 5.14 2.35
C LYS A 83 -11.32 4.81 1.12
N LEU A 84 -11.83 5.08 -0.09
CA LEU A 84 -11.08 4.96 -1.35
C LEU A 84 -9.81 5.81 -1.36
N LYS A 85 -9.92 7.11 -1.04
CA LYS A 85 -8.75 8.02 -0.99
C LYS A 85 -7.67 7.58 0.01
N LYS A 86 -8.08 7.03 1.16
CA LYS A 86 -7.15 6.45 2.13
C LYS A 86 -6.46 5.20 1.58
N HIS A 87 -7.20 4.34 0.88
CA HIS A 87 -6.64 3.15 0.26
C HIS A 87 -5.61 3.50 -0.83
N GLU A 88 -5.89 4.50 -1.68
CA GLU A 88 -4.91 5.00 -2.67
C GLU A 88 -3.63 5.55 -2.03
N ALA A 89 -3.74 6.15 -0.84
CA ALA A 89 -2.56 6.59 -0.10
C ALA A 89 -1.74 5.39 0.40
N ALA A 90 -2.40 4.32 0.86
CA ALA A 90 -1.73 3.08 1.23
C ALA A 90 -1.05 2.40 0.03
N GLU A 91 -1.70 2.37 -1.15
CA GLU A 91 -1.09 1.84 -2.38
C GLU A 91 0.17 2.62 -2.79
N ARG A 92 0.15 3.95 -2.66
CA ARG A 92 1.35 4.77 -2.94
C ARG A 92 2.49 4.47 -1.96
N GLU A 93 2.16 4.25 -0.69
CA GLU A 93 3.15 3.86 0.31
C GLU A 93 3.73 2.47 0.02
N MET A 94 2.90 1.52 -0.44
CA MET A 94 3.38 0.22 -0.91
C MET A 94 4.35 0.38 -2.08
N LYS A 95 3.98 1.15 -3.11
CA LYS A 95 4.88 1.39 -4.25
C LYS A 95 6.21 2.04 -3.83
N ALA A 96 6.19 2.92 -2.84
CA ALA A 96 7.43 3.53 -2.32
C ALA A 96 8.32 2.53 -1.57
N ASN A 97 7.73 1.51 -0.93
CA ASN A 97 8.47 0.46 -0.22
C ASN A 97 8.92 -0.70 -1.11
N GLU A 98 8.42 -0.81 -2.34
CA GLU A 98 8.84 -1.82 -3.33
C GLU A 98 10.37 -1.81 -3.53
N VAL A 99 10.97 -0.62 -3.61
CA VAL A 99 12.43 -0.45 -3.76
C VAL A 99 13.22 -1.07 -2.60
N ARG A 100 12.63 -1.18 -1.39
CA ARG A 100 13.30 -1.80 -0.25
C ARG A 100 13.36 -3.32 -0.40
N LEU A 101 12.31 -3.93 -0.97
CA LEU A 101 12.27 -5.35 -1.30
C LEU A 101 13.29 -5.67 -2.39
N ASP A 102 13.26 -4.92 -3.50
CA ASP A 102 14.22 -5.06 -4.61
C ASP A 102 15.67 -4.95 -4.14
N ARG A 103 15.95 -4.01 -3.22
CA ARG A 103 17.29 -3.85 -2.63
C ARG A 103 17.71 -5.10 -1.85
N LEU A 104 16.83 -5.66 -1.02
CA LEU A 104 17.15 -6.84 -0.20
C LEU A 104 17.37 -8.08 -1.08
N GLU A 105 16.58 -8.24 -2.14
CA GLU A 105 16.78 -9.30 -3.15
C GLU A 105 18.11 -9.11 -3.91
N GLY A 106 18.46 -7.87 -4.28
CA GLY A 106 19.74 -7.56 -4.92
C GLY A 106 20.96 -7.76 -4.01
N GLU A 107 20.82 -7.52 -2.70
CA GLU A 107 21.87 -7.75 -1.71
C GLU A 107 22.21 -9.24 -1.56
N GLU A 108 21.23 -10.15 -1.75
CA GLU A 108 21.48 -11.61 -1.84
C GLU A 108 22.46 -11.95 -2.96
N MET A 109 22.17 -11.44 -4.17
CA MET A 109 22.95 -11.71 -5.38
C MET A 109 24.41 -11.22 -5.27
N LEU A 110 24.61 -10.14 -4.51
CA LEU A 110 25.92 -9.55 -4.27
C LEU A 110 26.70 -10.26 -3.14
N SER A 111 26.02 -11.09 -2.33
CA SER A 111 26.66 -11.84 -1.26
C SER A 111 27.50 -13.00 -1.83
N ALA A 112 28.72 -12.70 -2.27
CA ALA A 112 29.70 -13.67 -2.78
C ALA A 112 30.22 -14.69 -1.73
N HIS A 113 29.60 -14.73 -0.54
CA HIS A 113 29.99 -15.60 0.56
C HIS A 113 28.95 -16.70 0.72
N GLY A 114 29.22 -17.86 0.11
CA GLY A 114 28.37 -19.07 0.12
C GLY A 114 28.03 -19.67 1.48
N SER A 115 28.23 -18.93 2.59
CA SER A 115 27.76 -19.27 3.94
C SER A 115 26.52 -18.47 4.38
N ALA A 116 26.08 -17.46 3.61
CA ALA A 116 24.87 -16.67 3.89
C ALA A 116 23.56 -17.33 3.39
N ASP A 117 23.68 -18.33 2.51
CA ASP A 117 22.57 -18.98 1.80
C ASP A 117 21.53 -19.62 2.75
N GLY A 118 21.98 -20.16 3.89
CA GLY A 118 21.12 -20.87 4.84
C GLY A 118 20.19 -19.98 5.67
N LYS A 119 20.40 -18.66 5.69
CA LYS A 119 19.58 -17.71 6.48
C LYS A 119 18.94 -16.63 5.61
N VAL A 120 19.62 -16.19 4.55
CA VAL A 120 19.16 -15.10 3.69
C VAL A 120 18.02 -15.55 2.78
N ARG A 121 18.18 -16.69 2.08
CA ARG A 121 17.16 -17.19 1.14
C ARG A 121 15.81 -17.50 1.78
N PRO A 122 15.72 -18.19 2.94
CA PRO A 122 14.44 -18.39 3.60
C PRO A 122 13.77 -17.07 3.98
N ARG A 123 14.56 -16.06 4.41
CA ARG A 123 14.04 -14.76 4.82
C ARG A 123 13.52 -13.96 3.63
N LEU A 124 14.20 -14.03 2.48
CA LEU A 124 13.72 -13.43 1.23
C LEU A 124 12.44 -14.10 0.75
N GLY A 125 12.35 -15.44 0.82
CA GLY A 125 11.11 -16.16 0.51
C GLY A 125 9.94 -15.67 1.36
N GLU A 126 10.14 -15.53 2.68
CA GLU A 126 9.12 -14.98 3.59
C GLU A 126 8.73 -13.53 3.23
N LEU A 127 9.70 -12.70 2.88
CA LEU A 127 9.45 -11.32 2.43
C LEU A 127 8.62 -11.28 1.15
N THR A 128 8.99 -12.06 0.13
CA THR A 128 8.28 -12.14 -1.14
C THR A 128 6.87 -12.69 -0.95
N ASP A 129 6.70 -13.79 -0.20
CA ASP A 129 5.40 -14.39 0.09
C ASP A 129 4.49 -13.41 0.85
N SER A 130 5.02 -12.72 1.86
CA SER A 130 4.29 -11.71 2.62
C SER A 130 3.92 -10.50 1.76
N TRP A 131 4.80 -10.10 0.84
CA TRP A 131 4.54 -9.00 -0.10
C TRP A 131 3.42 -9.34 -1.07
N ASP A 132 3.45 -10.54 -1.66
CA ASP A 132 2.44 -11.02 -2.59
C ASP A 132 1.08 -11.16 -1.90
N ALA A 133 1.05 -11.68 -0.66
CA ALA A 133 -0.16 -11.75 0.15
C ALA A 133 -0.73 -10.36 0.43
N LEU A 134 0.12 -9.38 0.78
CA LEU A 134 -0.30 -8.01 1.01
C LEU A 134 -0.85 -7.36 -0.27
N ILE A 135 -0.20 -7.57 -1.42
CA ILE A 135 -0.70 -7.11 -2.71
C ILE A 135 -2.09 -7.68 -2.96
N HIS A 136 -2.26 -8.99 -2.81
CA HIS A 136 -3.54 -9.67 -3.04
C HIS A 136 -4.65 -9.10 -2.16
N GLY A 137 -4.41 -8.99 -0.85
CA GLY A 137 -5.37 -8.43 0.10
C GLY A 137 -5.75 -6.98 -0.23
N CYS A 138 -4.78 -6.16 -0.67
CA CYS A 138 -5.05 -4.81 -1.12
C CYS A 138 -5.92 -4.77 -2.40
N GLN A 139 -5.68 -5.64 -3.39
CA GLN A 139 -6.53 -5.67 -4.60
C GLN A 139 -7.97 -6.06 -4.25
N GLU A 140 -8.12 -7.07 -3.39
CA GLU A 140 -9.43 -7.51 -2.95
C GLU A 140 -10.19 -6.39 -2.22
N LYS A 141 -9.53 -5.69 -1.29
CA LYS A 141 -10.12 -4.54 -0.60
C LYS A 141 -10.51 -3.43 -1.58
N LYS A 142 -9.69 -3.15 -2.60
CA LYS A 142 -10.01 -2.18 -3.64
C LYS A 142 -11.27 -2.55 -4.40
N SER A 143 -11.38 -3.81 -4.85
CA SER A 143 -12.57 -4.31 -5.56
C SER A 143 -13.83 -4.10 -4.72
N ARG A 144 -13.78 -4.53 -3.46
CA ARG A 144 -14.91 -4.41 -2.53
C ARG A 144 -15.29 -2.94 -2.26
N LEU A 145 -14.32 -2.03 -2.16
CA LEU A 145 -14.58 -0.60 -2.01
C LEU A 145 -15.22 0.03 -3.26
N LEU A 146 -14.77 -0.36 -4.45
CA LEU A 146 -15.32 0.12 -5.72
C LEU A 146 -16.74 -0.40 -5.94
N GLU A 147 -17.01 -1.66 -5.63
CA GLU A 147 -18.36 -2.25 -5.65
C GLU A 147 -19.31 -1.51 -4.70
N ALA A 148 -18.88 -1.27 -3.45
CA ALA A 148 -19.66 -0.52 -2.48
C ALA A 148 -19.95 0.92 -2.95
N TYR A 149 -18.96 1.57 -3.58
CA TYR A 149 -19.15 2.90 -4.17
C TYR A 149 -20.17 2.87 -5.32
N GLN A 150 -20.09 1.88 -6.21
CA GLN A 150 -21.02 1.72 -7.32
C GLN A 150 -22.45 1.53 -6.81
N VAL A 151 -22.66 0.61 -5.85
CA VAL A 151 -23.97 0.39 -5.21
C VAL A 151 -24.51 1.68 -4.59
N GLN A 152 -23.69 2.41 -3.83
CA GLN A 152 -24.12 3.68 -3.22
C GLN A 152 -24.50 4.72 -4.28
N SER A 153 -23.73 4.84 -5.35
CA SER A 153 -24.02 5.79 -6.44
C SER A 153 -25.35 5.46 -7.13
N LEU A 154 -25.61 4.18 -7.39
CA LEU A 154 -26.86 3.71 -8.00
C LEU A 154 -28.06 4.00 -7.10
N LEU A 155 -27.97 3.71 -5.80
CA LEU A 155 -29.03 3.99 -4.83
C LEU A 155 -29.35 5.49 -4.74
N ARG A 156 -28.33 6.35 -4.87
CA ARG A 156 -28.53 7.82 -4.85
C ARG A 156 -29.29 8.31 -6.08
N VAL A 157 -28.95 7.77 -7.25
CA VAL A 157 -29.63 8.10 -8.52
C VAL A 157 -31.05 7.57 -8.53
N THR A 158 -31.28 6.31 -8.13
CA THR A 158 -32.63 5.74 -8.11
C THR A 158 -33.52 6.44 -7.11
N ALA A 159 -33.03 6.76 -5.90
CA ALA A 159 -33.78 7.56 -4.92
C ALA A 159 -34.20 8.92 -5.50
N SER A 160 -33.30 9.61 -6.21
CA SER A 160 -33.63 10.88 -6.88
C SER A 160 -34.69 10.71 -7.98
N GLY A 161 -34.64 9.63 -8.76
CA GLY A 161 -35.63 9.29 -9.77
C GLY A 161 -37.01 9.00 -9.20
N PHE A 162 -37.10 8.26 -8.09
CA PHE A 162 -38.36 8.02 -7.38
C PHE A 162 -38.96 9.30 -6.81
N THR A 163 -38.13 10.21 -6.26
CA THR A 163 -38.62 11.51 -5.76
C THR A 163 -39.17 12.40 -6.88
N CYS A 164 -38.54 12.41 -8.06
CA CYS A 164 -39.01 13.21 -9.19
C CYS A 164 -40.30 12.63 -9.80
N GLY A 165 -40.42 11.30 -9.88
CA GLY A 165 -41.63 10.61 -10.34
C GLY A 165 -42.85 10.82 -9.43
N LEU A 166 -42.65 10.82 -8.10
CA LEU A 166 -43.71 11.12 -7.13
C LEU A 166 -44.17 12.59 -7.19
N ILE A 167 -43.23 13.53 -7.36
CA ILE A 167 -43.57 14.96 -7.51
C ILE A 167 -44.34 15.20 -8.82
N ALA A 168 -43.93 14.59 -9.93
CA ALA A 168 -44.62 14.72 -11.21
C ALA A 168 -46.05 14.16 -11.20
N PHE A 169 -46.28 13.06 -10.46
CA PHE A 169 -47.62 12.49 -10.29
C PHE A 169 -48.53 13.39 -9.45
N SER A 170 -48.00 14.01 -8.40
CA SER A 170 -48.75 14.95 -7.55
C SER A 170 -49.07 16.29 -8.22
N CYS A 171 -48.29 16.71 -9.22
CA CYS A 171 -48.48 17.99 -9.91
C CYS A 171 -49.43 17.89 -11.12
N SER A 172 -49.87 16.67 -11.48
CA SER A 172 -50.79 16.39 -12.60
C SER A 172 -52.22 16.03 -12.13
N SER A 173 -52.53 16.19 -10.85
CA SER A 173 -53.88 16.02 -10.26
C SER A 173 -54.43 17.32 -9.71
#